data_AF-A0A932C289-F1
#
_entry.id   AF-A0A932C289-F1
#
_cell.length_a   1.000
_cell.length_b   1.000
_cell.length_c   1.000
_cell.angle_alpha   90.00
_cell.angle_beta   90.00
_cell.angle_gamma   90.00
#
_symmetry.space_group_name_H-M   'P 1'
#
loop_
_entity.id
_entity.type
_entity.pdbx_description
1 polymer ?
#
loop_
_entity_poly.entity_id
_entity_poly.type
_entity_poly.pdbx_seq_one_letter_code
_entity_poly.pdbx_strand_id
1 'polypeptide(L)'
;MHSHRSLEVILMTDPVRSAWPASTVFSKLAVFAVIGSHVIRIGGYTAETAGTVLTVCSSFDVNYTDVGWVRILCTMTASYAAGSGDSGGPVFEQWEAGDPAIPVGIHIGRSSSPVKSWMSPLNGIDADFGWNWVFH
;
A
#
# COMPACT_ATOMS: atom_id res chain seq x y z
N MET A 1 -16.28 -25.09 -8.12
CA MET A 1 -17.06 -25.00 -6.87
C MET A 1 -16.42 -23.92 -6.01
N HIS A 2 -17.19 -22.86 -5.75
CA HIS A 2 -16.76 -21.64 -5.07
C HIS A 2 -16.50 -21.87 -3.57
N SER A 3 -15.52 -21.16 -3.02
CA SER A 3 -15.43 -20.88 -1.59
C SER A 3 -15.06 -19.42 -1.40
N HIS A 4 -16.06 -18.55 -1.42
CA HIS A 4 -15.95 -17.18 -0.91
C HIS A 4 -15.72 -17.26 0.60
N ARG A 5 -14.63 -16.66 1.09
CA ARG A 5 -14.48 -16.36 2.51
C ARG A 5 -14.88 -14.91 2.73
N SER A 6 -15.96 -14.73 3.48
CA SER A 6 -16.46 -13.44 3.93
C SER A 6 -15.47 -12.81 4.91
N LEU A 7 -14.98 -11.62 4.61
CA LEU A 7 -14.31 -10.74 5.57
C LEU A 7 -15.41 -10.04 6.38
N GLU A 8 -15.65 -10.50 7.60
CA GLU A 8 -16.42 -9.72 8.59
C GLU A 8 -15.55 -8.57 9.11
N VAL A 9 -15.93 -7.34 8.73
CA VAL A 9 -15.38 -6.11 9.31
C VAL A 9 -16.19 -5.78 10.56
N ILE A 10 -15.56 -5.87 11.72
CA ILE A 10 -16.14 -5.48 13.01
C ILE A 10 -16.17 -3.95 13.07
N LEU A 11 -17.37 -3.37 12.93
CA LEU A 11 -17.62 -1.95 13.16
C LEU A 11 -17.88 -1.72 14.66
N MET A 12 -16.93 -1.08 15.35
CA MET A 12 -17.19 -0.49 16.67
C MET A 12 -18.13 0.70 16.48
N THR A 13 -19.35 0.59 17.00
CA THR A 13 -20.35 1.66 17.00
C THR A 13 -20.32 2.38 18.35
N ASP A 14 -19.97 3.66 18.33
CA ASP A 14 -20.14 4.55 19.47
C ASP A 14 -21.38 5.44 19.23
N PRO A 15 -22.39 5.47 20.12
CA PRO A 15 -23.64 6.15 19.83
C PRO A 15 -23.79 7.45 20.62
N VAL A 16 -23.41 8.62 20.06
CA VAL A 16 -24.01 9.90 20.51
C VAL A 16 -24.24 10.85 19.34
N ARG A 17 -25.53 11.18 19.19
CA ARG A 17 -26.20 12.09 18.25
C ARG A 17 -25.56 13.49 18.10
N SER A 18 -25.51 14.00 16.86
CA SER A 18 -26.01 15.34 16.52
C SER A 18 -26.06 15.52 14.99
N ALA A 19 -27.18 16.04 14.51
CA ALA A 19 -27.61 16.04 13.11
C ALA A 19 -26.76 16.95 12.19
N TRP A 20 -26.20 16.35 11.13
CA TRP A 20 -25.75 17.02 9.90
C TRP A 20 -26.23 16.18 8.71
N PRO A 21 -26.55 16.79 7.55
CA PRO A 21 -27.06 16.06 6.39
C PRO A 21 -26.02 15.02 5.99
N ALA A 22 -26.50 13.83 5.62
CA ALA A 22 -25.68 12.68 5.23
C ALA A 22 -24.74 13.05 4.06
N SER A 23 -23.59 13.66 4.37
CA SER A 23 -22.40 13.44 3.60
C SER A 23 -22.09 11.97 3.81
N THR A 24 -22.18 11.22 2.73
CA THR A 24 -21.59 9.90 2.59
C THR A 24 -20.15 10.02 3.04
N VAL A 25 -19.91 9.74 4.31
CA VAL A 25 -18.59 9.40 4.82
C VAL A 25 -18.25 8.15 4.04
N PHE A 26 -17.56 8.31 2.91
CA PHE A 26 -16.75 7.23 2.36
C PHE A 26 -15.88 6.81 3.52
N SER A 27 -16.31 5.74 4.20
CA SER A 27 -15.48 5.07 5.17
C SER A 27 -14.20 4.82 4.40
N LYS A 28 -13.14 5.48 4.89
CA LYS A 28 -11.79 5.43 4.38
C LYS A 28 -11.37 3.97 4.49
N LEU A 29 -11.84 3.16 3.54
CA LEU A 29 -11.38 1.81 3.30
C LEU A 29 -9.95 2.05 2.87
N ALA A 30 -9.08 2.07 3.87
CA ALA A 30 -7.66 1.91 3.67
C ALA A 30 -7.55 0.61 2.88
N VAL A 31 -7.28 0.74 1.57
CA VAL A 31 -7.13 -0.41 0.70
C VAL A 31 -5.77 -0.97 1.03
N PHE A 32 -5.76 -1.94 1.93
CA PHE A 32 -4.57 -2.72 2.23
C PHE A 32 -4.50 -3.87 1.25
N ALA A 33 -3.44 -3.91 0.46
CA ALA A 33 -3.05 -5.16 -0.16
C ALA A 33 -2.69 -6.15 0.98
N VAL A 34 -3.23 -7.37 0.92
CA VAL A 34 -2.93 -8.44 1.88
C VAL A 34 -1.83 -9.33 1.33
N ILE A 35 -1.21 -10.16 2.18
CA ILE A 35 -0.24 -11.15 1.71
C ILE A 35 -0.91 -12.02 0.63
N GLY A 36 -0.26 -12.15 -0.52
CA GLY A 36 -0.77 -12.87 -1.70
C GLY A 36 -1.55 -11.99 -2.69
N SER A 37 -1.91 -10.74 -2.35
CA SER A 37 -2.53 -9.81 -3.30
C SER A 37 -1.64 -9.62 -4.53
N HIS A 38 -2.25 -9.67 -5.71
CA HIS A 38 -1.59 -9.35 -6.97
C HIS A 38 -1.41 -7.84 -7.08
N VAL A 39 -0.18 -7.42 -7.36
CA VAL A 39 0.18 -6.00 -7.43
C VAL A 39 0.98 -5.70 -8.67
N ILE A 40 0.69 -4.53 -9.26
CA ILE A 40 1.38 -3.98 -10.41
C ILE A 40 2.07 -2.70 -9.98
N ARG A 41 3.36 -2.60 -10.28
CA ARG A 41 4.14 -1.37 -10.11
C ARG A 41 4.39 -0.74 -11.46
N ILE A 42 4.23 0.57 -11.54
CA ILE A 42 4.67 1.39 -12.68
C ILE A 42 5.86 2.24 -12.24
N GLY A 43 6.96 2.17 -12.98
CA GLY A 43 8.24 2.79 -12.62
C GLY A 43 8.91 3.42 -13.84
N GLY A 44 9.74 4.43 -13.59
CA GLY A 44 10.42 5.18 -14.66
C GLY A 44 11.54 4.39 -15.34
N TYR A 45 12.11 3.38 -14.69
CA TYR A 45 13.25 2.60 -15.20
C TYR A 45 12.84 1.20 -15.66
N THR A 46 12.14 0.43 -14.82
CA THR A 46 11.71 -0.94 -15.18
C THR A 46 10.32 -1.01 -15.82
N ALA A 47 9.76 0.13 -16.24
CA ALA A 47 8.42 0.23 -16.81
C ALA A 47 7.35 -0.41 -15.91
N GLU A 48 6.44 -1.20 -16.45
CA GLU A 48 5.43 -1.93 -15.68
C GLU A 48 5.93 -3.34 -15.30
N THR A 49 5.81 -3.73 -14.03
CA THR A 49 6.00 -5.13 -13.64
C THR A 49 4.97 -5.55 -12.60
N ALA A 50 4.59 -6.81 -12.63
CA ALA A 50 3.66 -7.41 -11.70
C ALA A 50 4.35 -8.34 -10.69
N GLY A 51 3.67 -8.59 -9.58
CA GLY A 51 4.11 -9.50 -8.54
C GLY A 51 3.02 -9.74 -7.49
N THR A 52 3.43 -10.27 -6.34
CA THR A 52 2.54 -10.51 -5.21
C THR A 52 3.10 -9.90 -3.95
N VAL A 53 2.21 -9.49 -3.03
CA VAL A 53 2.62 -9.05 -1.69
C VAL A 53 3.12 -10.25 -0.90
N LEU A 54 4.33 -10.14 -0.38
CA LEU A 54 5.03 -11.18 0.37
C LEU A 54 4.87 -10.99 1.88
N THR A 55 4.97 -9.75 2.36
CA THR A 55 4.83 -9.42 3.79
C THR A 55 4.15 -8.07 3.96
N VAL A 56 3.41 -7.93 5.05
CA VAL A 56 2.78 -6.68 5.49
C VAL A 56 3.37 -6.22 6.82
N CYS A 57 3.42 -4.90 7.04
CA CYS A 57 4.08 -4.24 8.17
C CYS A 57 5.43 -4.88 8.59
N SER A 58 6.36 -4.98 7.64
CA SER A 58 7.76 -5.33 7.93
C SER A 58 8.59 -4.08 8.18
N SER A 59 9.53 -4.16 9.12
CA SER A 59 10.52 -3.10 9.34
C SER A 59 11.88 -3.50 8.79
N PHE A 60 12.64 -2.53 8.28
CA PHE A 60 14.00 -2.75 7.81
C PHE A 60 14.88 -1.53 8.06
N ASP A 61 16.18 -1.75 8.13
CA ASP A 61 17.17 -0.71 8.35
C ASP A 61 17.86 -0.39 7.01
N VAL A 62 17.89 0.90 6.65
CA VAL A 62 18.58 1.42 5.46
C VAL A 62 19.69 2.33 5.91
N ASN A 63 20.89 2.14 5.35
CA ASN A 63 21.98 3.08 5.55
C ASN A 63 21.97 4.12 4.42
N TYR A 64 21.54 5.34 4.73
CA TYR A 64 21.62 6.47 3.82
C TYR A 64 22.96 7.17 3.97
N THR A 65 23.62 7.51 2.86
CA THR A 65 24.94 8.15 2.86
C THR A 65 25.02 9.39 3.75
N ASP A 66 23.94 10.19 3.77
CA ASP A 66 23.94 11.49 4.45
C ASP A 66 23.35 11.46 5.87
N VAL A 67 22.62 10.39 6.22
CA VAL A 67 21.84 10.29 7.47
C VAL A 67 22.28 9.13 8.36
N GLY A 68 22.98 8.14 7.80
CA GLY A 68 23.34 6.89 8.47
C GLY A 68 22.18 5.89 8.48
N TRP A 69 22.17 5.01 9.49
CA TRP A 69 21.15 3.98 9.64
C TRP A 69 19.80 4.56 10.05
N VAL A 70 18.80 4.38 9.19
CA VAL A 70 17.40 4.73 9.44
C VAL A 70 16.57 3.47 9.44
N ARG A 71 15.76 3.29 10.50
CA ARG A 71 14.79 2.20 10.57
C ARG A 71 13.47 2.64 9.98
N ILE A 72 13.05 1.98 8.90
CA ILE A 72 11.75 2.19 8.27
C ILE A 72 10.75 1.20 8.88
N LEU A 73 9.59 1.70 9.31
CA LEU A 73 8.56 0.92 9.99
C LEU A 73 7.39 0.60 9.07
N CYS A 74 6.68 -0.49 9.38
CA CYS A 74 5.45 -0.92 8.72
C CYS A 74 5.39 -0.83 7.18
N THR A 75 6.46 -1.25 6.51
CA THR A 75 6.48 -1.35 5.04
C THR A 75 5.84 -2.64 4.55
N MET A 76 5.44 -2.68 3.29
CA MET A 76 5.06 -3.92 2.60
C MET A 76 6.19 -4.37 1.68
N THR A 77 6.36 -5.69 1.53
CA THR A 77 7.27 -6.24 0.52
C THR A 77 6.51 -7.00 -0.55
N ALA A 78 7.01 -6.95 -1.78
CA ALA A 78 6.39 -7.59 -2.93
C ALA A 78 7.43 -8.20 -3.88
N SER A 79 7.00 -9.15 -4.70
CA SER A 79 7.86 -9.88 -5.63
C SER A 79 8.06 -9.21 -6.99
N TYR A 80 7.41 -8.07 -7.26
CA TYR A 80 7.57 -7.37 -8.53
C TYR A 80 9.01 -6.88 -8.71
N ALA A 81 9.49 -6.79 -9.95
CA ALA A 81 10.82 -6.32 -10.24
C ALA A 81 10.91 -4.78 -10.14
N ALA A 82 12.06 -4.28 -9.70
CA ALA A 82 12.36 -2.86 -9.65
C ALA A 82 13.86 -2.63 -9.83
N GLY A 83 14.22 -1.50 -10.39
CA GLY A 83 15.59 -1.04 -10.56
C GLY A 83 15.83 0.31 -9.91
N SER A 84 17.09 0.75 -9.96
CA SER A 84 17.45 2.09 -9.50
C SER A 84 16.76 3.14 -10.38
N GLY A 85 15.98 4.02 -9.77
CA GLY A 85 15.18 5.03 -10.48
C GLY A 85 13.67 4.76 -10.50
N ASP A 86 13.21 3.62 -9.99
CA ASP A 86 11.77 3.34 -9.84
C ASP A 86 11.17 3.89 -8.54
N SER A 87 11.99 4.41 -7.62
CA SER A 87 11.54 4.99 -6.35
C SER A 87 10.53 6.12 -6.59
N GLY A 88 9.45 6.13 -5.81
CA GLY A 88 8.31 7.04 -5.98
C GLY A 88 7.25 6.53 -6.95
N GLY A 89 7.51 5.46 -7.70
CA GLY A 89 6.55 4.86 -8.61
C GLY A 89 5.31 4.29 -7.89
N PRO A 90 4.09 4.46 -8.42
CA PRO A 90 2.88 3.94 -7.80
C PRO A 90 2.79 2.41 -7.91
N VAL A 91 2.15 1.81 -6.91
CA VAL A 91 1.80 0.39 -6.87
C VAL A 91 0.28 0.25 -6.74
N PHE A 92 -0.30 -0.55 -7.62
CA PHE A 92 -1.73 -0.81 -7.69
C PHE A 92 -2.02 -2.28 -7.41
N GLU A 93 -3.17 -2.56 -6.81
CA GLU A 93 -3.80 -3.87 -6.83
C GLU A 93 -4.72 -3.95 -8.06
N GLN A 94 -4.54 -4.99 -8.85
CA GLN A 94 -5.38 -5.31 -10.01
C GLN A 94 -5.42 -6.83 -10.15
N TRP A 95 -6.62 -7.41 -10.16
CA TRP A 95 -6.79 -8.86 -10.20
C TRP A 95 -6.87 -9.39 -11.63
N GLU A 96 -7.65 -8.72 -12.47
CA GLU A 96 -7.83 -9.10 -13.87
C GLU A 96 -7.71 -7.88 -14.81
N ALA A 97 -7.44 -8.15 -16.09
CA ALA A 97 -7.41 -7.12 -17.11
C ALA A 97 -8.80 -6.49 -17.26
N GLY A 98 -8.89 -5.17 -17.05
CA GLY A 98 -10.14 -4.42 -17.08
C GLY A 98 -10.70 -4.07 -15.70
N ASP A 99 -10.17 -4.65 -14.62
CA ASP A 99 -10.50 -4.21 -13.27
C ASP A 99 -9.94 -2.82 -12.99
N PRO A 100 -10.64 -2.00 -12.17
CA PRO A 100 -10.09 -0.74 -11.69
C PRO A 100 -8.77 -0.95 -10.96
N ALA A 101 -7.73 -0.20 -11.35
CA ALA A 101 -6.47 -0.19 -10.63
C ALA A 101 -6.65 0.54 -9.30
N ILE A 102 -6.52 -0.19 -8.18
CA ILE A 102 -6.69 0.41 -6.85
C ILE A 102 -5.30 0.76 -6.32
N PRO A 103 -4.99 2.03 -6.04
CA PRO A 103 -3.66 2.40 -5.54
C PRO A 103 -3.49 1.86 -4.11
N VAL A 104 -2.41 1.09 -3.88
CA VAL A 104 -2.13 0.43 -2.59
C VAL A 104 -0.79 0.84 -1.97
N GLY A 105 0.13 1.39 -2.76
CA GLY A 105 1.44 1.78 -2.23
C GLY A 105 2.27 2.65 -3.16
N ILE A 106 3.42 3.06 -2.65
CA ILE A 106 4.48 3.77 -3.38
C ILE A 106 5.76 2.95 -3.26
N HIS A 107 6.43 2.67 -4.36
CA HIS A 107 7.71 1.97 -4.34
C HIS A 107 8.79 2.83 -3.67
N ILE A 108 9.49 2.28 -2.67
CA ILE A 108 10.51 3.02 -1.89
C ILE A 108 11.92 2.44 -2.02
N GLY A 109 12.07 1.27 -2.64
CA GLY A 109 13.36 0.65 -2.87
C GLY A 109 13.27 -0.87 -2.96
N ARG A 110 14.42 -1.54 -2.91
CA ARG A 110 14.51 -3.00 -3.03
C ARG A 110 15.65 -3.56 -2.21
N SER A 111 15.49 -4.80 -1.77
CA SER A 111 16.59 -5.62 -1.27
C SER A 111 17.28 -6.35 -2.43
N SER A 112 18.61 -6.47 -2.38
CA SER A 112 19.39 -7.30 -3.30
C SER A 112 19.45 -8.78 -2.86
N SER A 113 19.18 -9.09 -1.59
CA SER A 113 19.22 -10.45 -1.05
C SER A 113 18.33 -10.61 0.19
N PRO A 114 17.26 -11.43 0.13
CA PRO A 114 16.61 -11.94 -1.08
C PRO A 114 16.09 -10.76 -1.95
N VAL A 115 16.01 -10.96 -3.27
CA VAL A 115 15.47 -9.93 -4.19
C VAL A 115 13.99 -9.72 -3.87
N LYS A 116 13.67 -8.54 -3.32
CA LYS A 116 12.32 -8.13 -2.95
C LYS A 116 12.19 -6.63 -3.15
N SER A 117 11.01 -6.18 -3.56
CA SER A 117 10.69 -4.77 -3.64
C SER A 117 9.97 -4.30 -2.39
N TRP A 118 10.31 -3.12 -1.90
CA TRP A 118 9.70 -2.47 -0.75
C TRP A 118 8.74 -1.40 -1.24
N MET A 119 7.57 -1.33 -0.61
CA MET A 119 6.62 -0.24 -0.83
C MET A 119 6.13 0.32 0.49
N SER A 120 5.98 1.65 0.52
CA SER A 120 5.22 2.32 1.55
C SER A 120 3.75 2.15 1.25
N PRO A 121 2.95 1.56 2.15
CA PRO A 121 1.51 1.47 1.94
C PRO A 121 0.86 2.85 1.92
N LEU A 122 -0.19 3.04 1.11
CA LEU A 122 -0.90 4.32 1.06
C LEU A 122 -1.79 4.55 2.29
N ASN A 123 -2.14 3.50 3.02
CA ASN A 123 -2.79 3.64 4.30
C ASN A 123 -1.81 4.20 5.34
N GLY A 124 -2.19 5.24 6.08
CA GLY A 124 -1.32 5.85 7.08
C GLY A 124 -0.36 6.88 6.51
N ILE A 125 -0.27 7.04 5.18
CA ILE A 125 0.47 8.15 4.57
C ILE A 125 -0.12 9.50 5.01
N ASP A 126 -1.42 9.52 5.24
CA ASP A 126 -2.16 10.62 5.86
C ASP A 126 -1.71 10.90 7.30
N ALA A 127 -1.41 9.86 8.09
CA ALA A 127 -0.85 10.02 9.42
C ALA A 127 0.61 10.48 9.35
N ASP A 128 1.39 9.98 8.38
CA ASP A 128 2.79 10.32 8.18
C ASP A 128 2.99 11.78 7.71
N PHE A 129 2.09 12.29 6.88
CA PHE A 129 2.10 13.69 6.41
C PHE A 129 1.20 14.63 7.24
N GLY A 130 0.44 14.11 8.20
CA GLY A 130 -0.57 14.88 8.94
C GLY A 130 -1.70 15.41 8.04
N TRP A 131 -1.96 14.75 6.91
CA TRP A 131 -2.90 15.20 5.88
C TRP A 131 -4.26 14.54 6.04
N ASN A 132 -5.28 15.34 6.35
CA ASN A 132 -6.67 14.94 6.13
C ASN A 132 -7.03 15.21 4.66
N TRP A 133 -7.06 14.16 3.84
CA TRP A 133 -7.60 14.24 2.49
C TRP A 133 -9.09 14.62 2.56
N VAL A 134 -9.41 15.85 2.18
CA VAL A 134 -10.78 16.26 1.89
C VAL A 134 -10.98 16.05 0.40
N PHE A 135 -11.64 14.96 0.03
CA PHE A 135 -12.15 14.80 -1.32
C PHE A 135 -13.42 15.67 -1.42
N HIS A 136 -13.34 16.72 -2.25
CA HIS A 136 -14.48 17.55 -2.61
C HIS A 136 -15.27 16.90 -3.76
#